data_AF-A0A5Q4G501-F1
#
_entry.id   AF-A0A5Q4G501-F1
#
_cell.length_a   1.000
_cell.length_b   1.000
_cell.length_c   1.000
_cell.angle_alpha   90.00
_cell.angle_beta   90.00
_cell.angle_gamma   90.00
#
_symmetry.space_group_name_H-M   'P 1'
#
loop_
_entity.id
_entity.type
_entity.pdbx_description
1 polymer ?
#
loop_
_entity_poly.entity_id
_entity_poly.type
_entity_poly.pdbx_seq_one_letter_code
_entity_poly.pdbx_strand_id
1 'polypeptide(L)'
;MSGRAGSARGRAAAADAADAANDDGVTPVPLLRAHPTLLETVAQLVWAAAPQAQLMRDDPDDAGLVPLYLRAPLRPDEAEAFERGLDALLAESTERRRGTYLREVRDLRGRRRELGVPVAPDAWSGTAVMVGPFADESAANTWSQRALGLGWLGDALPNAGAWYVDVFRGDDDTMRAGAN
;
A
#
# COMPACT_ATOMS: atom_id res chain seq x y z
N MET A 1 -38.96 17.39 54.08
CA MET A 1 -37.80 17.94 54.81
C MET A 1 -36.59 17.69 53.92
N SER A 2 -36.14 18.70 53.15
CA SER A 2 -34.99 19.57 53.48
C SER A 2 -33.70 18.78 53.65
N GLY A 3 -32.58 19.00 52.97
CA GLY A 3 -32.12 19.96 51.95
C GLY A 3 -30.71 19.47 51.50
N ARG A 4 -30.28 19.63 50.24
CA ARG A 4 -29.30 20.66 49.77
C ARG A 4 -28.21 20.99 50.81
N ALA A 5 -26.91 21.01 50.51
CA ALA A 5 -26.24 21.57 49.34
C ALA A 5 -24.70 21.36 49.38
N GLY A 6 -24.06 21.52 48.22
CA GLY A 6 -22.70 22.04 48.04
C GLY A 6 -21.70 21.05 47.42
N SER A 7 -20.84 21.35 46.46
CA SER A 7 -20.52 22.57 45.68
C SER A 7 -19.47 22.10 44.63
N ALA A 8 -19.72 22.10 43.33
CA ALA A 8 -19.50 23.18 42.35
C ALA A 8 -18.07 23.28 41.74
N ARG A 9 -18.06 23.31 40.40
CA ARG A 9 -17.18 24.03 39.44
C ARG A 9 -16.01 23.29 38.77
N GLY A 10 -16.12 23.21 37.44
CA GLY A 10 -14.97 23.21 36.54
C GLY A 10 -15.27 22.99 35.05
N ARG A 11 -15.78 24.03 34.35
CA ARG A 11 -15.72 24.26 32.88
C ARG A 11 -16.63 23.39 32.00
N ALA A 12 -17.73 23.94 31.47
CA ALA A 12 -17.78 24.62 30.16
C ALA A 12 -17.46 23.63 29.01
N ALA A 13 -18.43 23.16 28.23
CA ALA A 13 -19.07 23.95 27.18
C ALA A 13 -18.06 24.83 26.43
N ALA A 14 -17.10 24.20 25.75
CA ALA A 14 -16.26 24.77 24.69
C ALA A 14 -15.52 23.61 23.98
N ALA A 15 -15.68 23.51 22.65
CA ALA A 15 -15.16 22.49 21.72
C ALA A 15 -16.09 21.27 21.51
N ASP A 16 -17.38 21.42 21.20
CA ASP A 16 -17.84 21.74 19.83
C ASP A 16 -17.12 22.91 19.16
N ALA A 17 -16.65 22.67 17.92
CA ALA A 17 -16.04 23.63 16.96
C ALA A 17 -14.51 23.77 16.90
N ALA A 18 -13.75 22.67 16.94
CA ALA A 18 -12.42 22.58 16.32
C ALA A 18 -12.11 21.09 16.07
N ASP A 19 -12.11 20.50 14.88
CA ASP A 19 -11.88 21.08 13.57
C ASP A 19 -12.65 20.22 12.55
N ALA A 20 -13.94 20.53 12.39
CA ALA A 20 -14.65 20.27 11.16
C ALA A 20 -14.07 21.22 10.08
N ALA A 21 -12.84 20.95 9.65
CA ALA A 21 -12.22 21.63 8.53
C ALA A 21 -12.20 20.68 7.33
N ASN A 22 -13.17 20.95 6.44
CA ASN A 22 -13.23 20.54 5.04
C ASN A 22 -13.66 19.10 4.73
N ASP A 23 -14.78 18.66 5.32
CA ASP A 23 -15.60 17.60 4.70
C ASP A 23 -16.49 18.23 3.61
N ASP A 24 -15.97 18.31 2.39
CA ASP A 24 -16.76 18.70 1.21
C ASP A 24 -17.68 17.56 0.74
N GLY A 25 -17.88 16.49 1.52
CA GLY A 25 -18.64 15.31 1.11
C GLY A 25 -17.98 14.52 -0.03
N VAL A 26 -16.69 14.75 -0.27
CA VAL A 26 -15.94 14.06 -1.32
C VAL A 26 -15.26 12.84 -0.73
N THR A 27 -15.77 11.66 -1.04
CA THR A 27 -15.12 10.38 -0.69
C THR A 27 -13.73 10.33 -1.32
N PRO A 28 -12.65 10.18 -0.52
CA PRO A 28 -11.30 10.01 -1.03
C PRO A 28 -11.20 8.90 -2.07
N VAL A 29 -10.42 9.12 -3.12
CA VAL A 29 -10.17 8.14 -4.17
C VAL A 29 -8.88 7.38 -3.86
N PRO A 30 -8.92 6.05 -3.69
CA PRO A 30 -7.71 5.25 -3.49
C PRO A 30 -6.72 5.40 -4.65
N LEU A 31 -5.44 5.63 -4.35
CA LEU A 31 -4.37 5.70 -5.33
C LEU A 31 -3.58 4.40 -5.38
N LEU A 32 -2.87 4.08 -4.30
CA LEU A 32 -2.10 2.85 -4.09
C LEU A 32 -1.73 2.71 -2.61
N ARG A 33 -1.20 1.55 -2.21
CA ARG A 33 -0.49 1.40 -0.93
C ARG A 33 1.01 1.38 -1.19
N ALA A 34 1.79 2.13 -0.42
CA ALA A 34 3.22 2.26 -0.63
C ALA A 34 4.03 1.82 0.60
N HIS A 35 5.17 1.18 0.37
CA HIS A 35 6.15 0.97 1.43
C HIS A 35 6.64 2.33 1.98
N PRO A 36 6.88 2.48 3.30
CA PRO A 36 7.23 3.76 3.91
C PRO A 36 8.43 4.47 3.27
N THR A 37 9.41 3.72 2.76
CA THR A 37 10.59 4.28 2.10
C THR A 37 10.32 4.86 0.71
N LEU A 38 9.14 4.61 0.13
CA LEU A 38 8.74 5.06 -1.21
C LEU A 38 7.73 6.21 -1.16
N LEU A 39 7.27 6.62 0.03
CA LEU A 39 6.20 7.62 0.17
C LEU A 39 6.56 8.97 -0.44
N GLU A 40 7.78 9.45 -0.18
CA GLU A 40 8.24 10.71 -0.73
C GLU A 40 8.32 10.66 -2.26
N THR A 41 8.85 9.55 -2.80
CA THR A 41 8.89 9.32 -4.25
C THR A 41 7.50 9.31 -4.86
N VAL A 42 6.54 8.58 -4.28
CA VAL A 42 5.16 8.55 -4.79
C VAL A 42 4.53 9.94 -4.74
N ALA A 43 4.73 10.71 -3.66
CA ALA A 43 4.23 12.07 -3.57
C ALA A 43 4.82 12.98 -4.66
N GLN A 44 6.13 12.87 -4.92
CA GLN A 44 6.79 13.59 -6.00
C GLN A 44 6.22 13.20 -7.38
N LEU A 45 5.96 11.92 -7.64
CA LEU A 45 5.32 11.45 -8.87
C LEU A 45 3.91 12.02 -9.04
N VAL A 46 3.11 12.02 -7.96
CA VAL A 46 1.76 12.60 -7.95
C VAL A 46 1.82 14.09 -8.27
N TRP A 47 2.68 14.87 -7.61
CA TRP A 47 2.76 16.31 -7.83
C TRP A 47 3.41 16.70 -9.16
N ALA A 48 4.28 15.86 -9.70
CA ALA A 48 4.80 16.05 -11.06
C ALA A 48 3.70 15.85 -12.12
N ALA A 49 2.81 14.87 -11.91
CA ALA A 49 1.69 14.60 -12.81
C ALA A 49 0.53 15.59 -12.62
N ALA A 50 0.20 15.93 -11.36
CA ALA A 50 -0.91 16.77 -10.95
C ALA A 50 -0.49 17.72 -9.81
N PRO A 51 0.05 18.91 -10.12
CA PRO A 51 0.61 19.82 -9.10
C PRO A 51 -0.38 20.33 -8.05
N GLN A 52 -1.69 20.24 -8.32
CA GLN A 52 -2.76 20.66 -7.42
C GLN A 52 -3.38 19.49 -6.65
N ALA A 53 -2.86 18.27 -6.83
CA ALA A 53 -3.38 17.09 -6.16
C ALA A 53 -3.15 17.15 -4.65
N GLN A 54 -4.21 16.83 -3.90
CA GLN A 54 -4.16 16.69 -2.45
C GLN A 54 -4.01 15.21 -2.10
N LEU A 55 -2.78 14.83 -1.76
CA LEU A 55 -2.42 13.48 -1.34
C LEU A 55 -2.67 13.32 0.16
N MET A 56 -3.39 12.26 0.52
CA MET A 56 -3.71 11.87 1.89
C MET A 56 -3.19 10.46 2.15
N ARG A 57 -3.01 10.12 3.43
CA ARG A 57 -2.53 8.81 3.86
C ARG A 57 -3.21 8.38 5.15
N ASP A 58 -3.31 7.07 5.33
CA ASP A 58 -3.72 6.43 6.59
C ASP A 58 -2.54 5.76 7.28
N ASP A 59 -2.80 5.13 8.43
CA ASP A 59 -1.82 4.30 9.13
C ASP A 59 -1.42 3.06 8.27
N PRO A 60 -0.20 2.53 8.45
CA PRO A 60 0.23 1.31 7.77
C PRO A 60 -0.71 0.13 8.03
N ASP A 61 -0.94 -0.69 7.01
CA ASP A 61 -1.68 -1.95 7.14
C ASP A 61 -0.83 -3.07 7.76
N ASP A 62 -1.42 -4.26 7.91
CA ASP A 62 -0.73 -5.44 8.47
C ASP A 62 0.51 -5.86 7.67
N ALA A 63 0.59 -5.49 6.38
CA ALA A 63 1.76 -5.72 5.53
C ALA A 63 2.81 -4.58 5.66
N GLY A 64 2.55 -3.58 6.49
CA GLY A 64 3.40 -2.41 6.67
C GLY A 64 3.31 -1.40 5.53
N LEU A 65 2.35 -1.55 4.61
CA LEU A 65 2.14 -0.63 3.50
C LEU A 65 1.19 0.49 3.92
N VAL A 66 1.53 1.72 3.53
CA VAL A 66 0.74 2.92 3.85
C VAL A 66 -0.28 3.17 2.74
N PRO A 67 -1.59 3.12 3.01
CA PRO A 67 -2.61 3.47 2.04
C PRO A 67 -2.55 4.95 1.68
N LEU A 68 -2.57 5.25 0.38
CA LEU A 68 -2.56 6.60 -0.18
C LEU A 68 -3.84 6.88 -0.96
N TYR A 69 -4.35 8.10 -0.78
CA TYR A 69 -5.59 8.56 -1.39
C TYR A 69 -5.43 9.94 -1.99
N LEU A 70 -6.24 10.26 -2.99
CA LEU A 70 -6.38 11.60 -3.53
C LEU A 70 -7.76 12.16 -3.15
N ARG A 71 -7.83 13.45 -2.83
CA ARG A 71 -9.12 14.12 -2.61
C ARG A 71 -10.01 14.09 -3.85
N ALA A 72 -9.43 14.08 -5.05
CA ALA A 72 -10.14 14.00 -6.31
C ALA A 72 -9.40 13.02 -7.25
N PRO A 73 -10.12 12.34 -8.17
CA PRO A 73 -9.47 11.47 -9.15
C PRO A 73 -8.56 12.28 -10.08
N LEU A 74 -7.45 11.70 -10.49
CA LEU A 74 -6.59 12.26 -11.54
C LEU A 74 -7.38 12.37 -12.85
N ARG A 75 -7.14 13.45 -13.59
CA ARG A 75 -7.59 13.52 -14.98
C ARG A 75 -6.87 12.45 -15.82
N PRO A 76 -7.41 12.04 -16.98
CA PRO A 76 -6.79 11.01 -17.81
C PRO A 76 -5.31 11.28 -18.18
N ASP A 77 -4.97 12.53 -18.51
CA ASP A 77 -3.61 12.97 -18.82
C ASP A 77 -2.66 12.87 -17.61
N GLU A 78 -3.17 13.25 -16.43
CA GLU A 78 -2.43 13.18 -15.16
C GLU A 78 -2.22 11.73 -14.71
N ALA A 79 -3.25 10.88 -14.87
CA ALA A 79 -3.15 9.46 -14.58
C ALA A 79 -2.09 8.80 -15.47
N GLU A 80 -2.12 9.06 -16.78
CA GLU A 80 -1.12 8.53 -17.71
C GLU A 80 0.31 9.01 -17.36
N ALA A 81 0.46 10.28 -16.97
CA ALA A 81 1.74 10.81 -16.51
C ALA A 81 2.25 10.14 -15.23
N PHE A 82 1.34 9.89 -14.28
CA PHE A 82 1.65 9.17 -13.04
C PHE A 82 2.08 7.73 -13.32
N GLU A 83 1.36 7.01 -14.19
CA GLU A 83 1.72 5.64 -14.59
C GLU A 83 3.12 5.58 -15.23
N ARG A 84 3.42 6.47 -16.18
CA ARG A 84 4.78 6.56 -16.76
C ARG A 84 5.85 6.85 -15.70
N GLY A 85 5.51 7.63 -14.68
CA GLY A 85 6.38 7.91 -13.55
C GLY A 85 6.68 6.66 -12.72
N LEU A 86 5.67 5.83 -12.46
CA LEU A 86 5.84 4.54 -11.77
C LEU A 86 6.69 3.57 -12.61
N ASP A 87 6.44 3.48 -13.92
CA ASP A 87 7.24 2.65 -14.82
C ASP A 87 8.71 3.09 -14.84
N ALA A 88 8.95 4.41 -14.90
CA ALA A 88 10.30 4.97 -14.85
C ALA A 88 11.00 4.64 -13.54
N LEU A 89 10.29 4.78 -12.41
CA LEU A 89 10.79 4.42 -11.07
C LEU A 89 11.21 2.95 -11.02
N LEU A 90 10.35 2.04 -11.49
CA LEU A 90 10.63 0.60 -11.51
C LEU A 90 11.76 0.24 -12.48
N ALA A 91 11.99 1.06 -13.51
CA ALA A 91 13.12 0.93 -14.42
C ALA A 91 14.43 1.53 -13.87
N GLU A 92 14.42 2.28 -12.77
CA GLU A 92 15.64 2.85 -12.19
C GLU A 92 16.57 1.75 -11.67
N SER A 93 17.88 1.92 -11.85
CA SER A 93 18.85 0.88 -11.48
C SER A 93 18.88 0.58 -9.98
N THR A 94 18.61 1.58 -9.13
CA THR A 94 18.59 1.42 -7.68
C THR A 94 17.37 0.63 -7.23
N GLU A 95 16.19 0.97 -7.74
CA GLU A 95 14.95 0.28 -7.39
C GLU A 95 14.88 -1.12 -7.99
N ARG A 96 15.39 -1.31 -9.23
CA ARG A 96 15.61 -2.66 -9.79
C ARG A 96 16.50 -3.52 -8.90
N ARG A 97 17.62 -2.96 -8.41
CA ARG A 97 18.52 -3.68 -7.49
C ARG A 97 17.87 -3.99 -6.14
N ARG A 98 16.94 -3.15 -5.69
CA ARG A 98 16.15 -3.38 -4.46
C ARG A 98 15.02 -4.39 -4.66
N GLY A 99 14.73 -4.78 -5.90
CA GLY A 99 13.61 -5.65 -6.22
C GLY A 99 12.25 -4.97 -6.02
N THR A 100 12.21 -3.64 -6.03
CA THR A 100 10.98 -2.85 -5.88
C THR A 100 9.95 -3.32 -6.88
N TYR A 101 8.71 -3.48 -6.42
CA TYR A 101 7.62 -4.06 -7.20
C TYR A 101 6.38 -3.21 -7.14
N LEU A 102 5.58 -3.31 -8.19
CA LEU A 102 4.19 -2.87 -8.22
C LEU A 102 3.33 -4.09 -8.52
N ARG A 103 2.37 -4.40 -7.64
CA ARG A 103 1.40 -5.48 -7.87
C ARG A 103 -0.03 -4.96 -7.75
N GLU A 104 -0.96 -5.63 -8.42
CA GLU A 104 -2.39 -5.45 -8.21
C GLU A 104 -2.92 -6.64 -7.40
N VAL A 105 -3.52 -6.35 -6.24
CA VAL A 105 -4.21 -7.35 -5.42
C VAL A 105 -5.70 -7.20 -5.63
N ARG A 106 -6.37 -8.33 -5.86
CA ARG A 106 -7.83 -8.40 -5.96
C ARG A 106 -8.34 -9.29 -4.85
N ASP A 107 -9.24 -8.74 -4.04
CA ASP A 107 -9.88 -9.45 -2.95
C ASP A 107 -11.37 -9.08 -2.88
N LEU A 108 -12.06 -9.60 -1.86
CA LEU A 108 -13.49 -9.29 -1.63
C LEU A 108 -13.76 -7.80 -1.37
N ARG A 109 -12.74 -7.01 -1.05
CA ARG A 109 -12.83 -5.55 -0.82
C ARG A 109 -12.55 -4.75 -2.09
N GLY A 110 -12.20 -5.41 -3.20
CA GLY A 110 -12.02 -4.81 -4.51
C GLY A 110 -10.59 -4.96 -5.04
N ARG A 111 -10.16 -3.99 -5.85
CA ARG A 111 -8.81 -3.95 -6.40
C ARG A 111 -7.99 -2.91 -5.68
N ARG A 112 -6.74 -3.23 -5.37
CA ARG A 112 -5.77 -2.27 -4.87
C ARG A 112 -4.42 -2.49 -5.54
N ARG A 113 -3.66 -1.41 -5.64
CA ARG A 113 -2.28 -1.44 -6.12
C ARG A 113 -1.34 -1.30 -4.93
N GLU A 114 -0.25 -2.05 -4.96
CA GLU A 114 0.74 -2.05 -3.90
C GLU A 114 2.12 -1.83 -4.53
N LEU A 115 2.79 -0.76 -4.11
CA LEU A 115 4.16 -0.43 -4.46
C LEU A 115 5.06 -0.73 -3.26
N GLY A 116 5.85 -1.79 -3.35
CA GLY A 116 6.57 -2.33 -2.21
C GLY A 116 8.03 -2.63 -2.47
N VAL A 117 8.75 -2.94 -1.39
CA VAL A 117 10.06 -3.60 -1.43
C VAL A 117 9.90 -5.04 -0.90
N PRO A 118 10.60 -6.02 -1.47
CA PRO A 118 10.49 -7.41 -1.02
C PRO A 118 10.93 -7.58 0.44
N VAL A 119 10.21 -8.41 1.18
CA VAL A 119 10.60 -8.86 2.51
C VAL A 119 11.63 -9.98 2.37
N ALA A 120 12.69 -9.94 3.17
CA ALA A 120 13.68 -11.00 3.18
C ALA A 120 13.04 -12.33 3.64
N PRO A 121 13.42 -13.50 3.08
CA PRO A 121 12.80 -14.78 3.40
C PRO A 121 12.71 -15.10 4.90
N ASP A 122 13.76 -14.77 5.65
CA ASP A 122 13.84 -15.03 7.11
C ASP A 122 13.09 -13.99 7.95
N ALA A 123 12.67 -12.87 7.34
CA ALA A 123 11.91 -11.81 7.99
C ALA A 123 10.40 -11.92 7.74
N TRP A 124 9.96 -12.85 6.88
CA TRP A 124 8.54 -13.03 6.59
C TRP A 124 7.80 -13.61 7.79
N SER A 125 6.73 -12.93 8.21
CA SER A 125 5.98 -13.24 9.44
C SER A 125 4.48 -13.43 9.21
N GLY A 126 4.09 -14.03 8.08
CA GLY A 126 2.69 -14.39 7.81
C GLY A 126 1.84 -13.26 7.22
N THR A 127 2.41 -12.44 6.34
CA THR A 127 1.71 -11.34 5.65
C THR A 127 1.68 -11.56 4.13
N ALA A 128 0.67 -11.02 3.45
CA ALA A 128 0.58 -11.04 1.99
C ALA A 128 1.56 -10.00 1.43
N VAL A 129 2.74 -10.40 0.98
CA VAL A 129 3.81 -9.51 0.47
C VAL A 129 4.67 -10.24 -0.57
N MET A 130 5.50 -9.49 -1.29
CA MET A 130 6.58 -10.09 -2.08
C MET A 130 7.72 -10.51 -1.16
N VAL A 131 8.23 -11.75 -1.31
CA VAL A 131 9.34 -12.28 -0.53
C VAL A 131 10.53 -12.61 -1.44
N GLY A 132 11.74 -12.25 -1.04
CA GLY A 132 12.98 -12.55 -1.77
C GLY A 132 14.11 -11.58 -1.43
N PRO A 133 15.18 -11.53 -2.23
CA PRO A 133 15.41 -12.32 -3.45
C PRO A 133 15.81 -13.78 -3.18
N PHE A 134 15.52 -14.64 -4.15
CA PHE A 134 16.00 -16.01 -4.28
C PHE A 134 16.92 -16.14 -5.50
N ALA A 135 17.83 -17.11 -5.46
CA ALA A 135 18.80 -17.33 -6.53
C ALA A 135 18.15 -17.83 -7.84
N ASP A 136 17.16 -18.71 -7.73
CA ASP A 136 16.45 -19.31 -8.85
C ASP A 136 15.00 -19.66 -8.48
N GLU A 137 14.21 -20.05 -9.48
CA GLU A 137 12.81 -20.46 -9.33
C GLU A 137 12.65 -21.65 -8.38
N SER A 138 13.60 -22.60 -8.41
CA SER A 138 13.55 -23.80 -7.57
C SER A 138 13.70 -23.45 -6.10
N ALA A 139 14.61 -22.52 -5.77
CA ALA A 139 14.79 -22.00 -4.43
C ALA A 139 13.55 -21.25 -3.93
N ALA A 140 12.95 -20.41 -4.77
CA ALA A 140 11.71 -19.69 -4.47
C ALA A 140 10.55 -20.66 -4.16
N ASN A 141 10.33 -21.66 -5.04
CA ASN A 141 9.31 -22.69 -4.86
C ASN A 141 9.57 -23.59 -3.63
N THR A 142 10.84 -23.92 -3.36
CA THR A 142 11.20 -24.70 -2.18
C THR A 142 10.91 -23.93 -0.90
N TRP A 143 11.19 -22.62 -0.88
CA TRP A 143 10.85 -21.77 0.25
C TRP A 143 9.33 -21.70 0.43
N SER A 144 8.56 -21.45 -0.64
CA SER A 144 7.09 -21.29 -0.53
C SER A 144 6.43 -22.55 0.02
N GLN A 145 6.83 -23.74 -0.44
CA GLN A 145 6.30 -25.02 0.06
C GLN A 145 6.62 -25.31 1.53
N ARG A 146 7.70 -24.73 2.07
CA ARG A 146 8.15 -24.97 3.45
C ARG A 146 7.66 -23.91 4.43
N ALA A 147 7.67 -22.65 4.01
CA ALA A 147 7.41 -21.51 4.86
C ALA A 147 5.91 -21.19 4.96
N LEU A 148 5.15 -21.40 3.88
CA LEU A 148 3.74 -21.05 3.84
C LEU A 148 2.91 -22.09 4.60
N GLY A 149 2.17 -21.61 5.61
CA GLY A 149 1.21 -22.41 6.35
C GLY A 149 -0.14 -22.56 5.63
N LEU A 150 -1.10 -23.20 6.29
CA LEU A 150 -2.46 -23.38 5.76
C LEU A 150 -3.10 -22.03 5.39
N GLY A 151 -3.70 -21.96 4.20
CA GLY A 151 -4.42 -20.78 3.69
C GLY A 151 -3.55 -19.77 2.96
N TRP A 152 -2.23 -19.94 2.95
CA TRP A 152 -1.29 -19.11 2.19
C TRP A 152 -0.87 -19.81 0.90
N LEU A 153 -0.79 -19.02 -0.17
CA LEU A 153 -0.27 -19.43 -1.48
C LEU A 153 0.90 -18.53 -1.85
N GLY A 154 1.74 -19.03 -2.76
CA GLY A 154 2.94 -18.34 -3.19
C GLY A 154 3.28 -18.67 -4.63
N ASP A 155 3.36 -17.65 -5.47
CA ASP A 155 3.76 -17.77 -6.87
C ASP A 155 5.21 -17.29 -7.04
N ALA A 156 6.08 -18.14 -7.59
CA ALA A 156 7.44 -17.74 -7.92
C ALA A 156 7.46 -16.86 -9.18
N LEU A 157 8.09 -15.69 -9.09
CA LEU A 157 8.16 -14.69 -10.16
C LEU A 157 9.59 -14.17 -10.36
N PRO A 158 10.07 -14.01 -11.60
CA PRO A 158 11.35 -13.37 -11.87
C PRO A 158 11.22 -11.84 -11.83
N ASN A 159 12.19 -11.15 -11.22
CA ASN A 159 12.32 -9.70 -11.30
C ASN A 159 13.80 -9.27 -11.25
N ALA A 160 14.22 -8.39 -12.16
CA ALA A 160 15.56 -7.79 -12.19
C ALA A 160 16.75 -8.77 -12.03
N GLY A 161 16.63 -10.00 -12.56
CA GLY A 161 17.69 -11.02 -12.50
C GLY A 161 17.72 -11.86 -11.22
N ALA A 162 16.71 -11.74 -10.36
CA ALA A 162 16.48 -12.60 -9.20
C ALA A 162 15.06 -13.17 -9.23
N TRP A 163 14.78 -14.09 -8.30
CA TRP A 163 13.46 -14.68 -8.12
C TRP A 163 12.82 -14.21 -6.82
N TYR A 164 11.51 -14.13 -6.81
CA TYR A 164 10.71 -13.73 -5.66
C TYR A 164 9.50 -14.65 -5.53
N VAL A 165 8.85 -14.65 -4.38
CA VAL A 165 7.57 -15.31 -4.17
C VAL A 165 6.52 -14.25 -3.84
N ASP A 166 5.50 -14.14 -4.67
CA ASP A 166 4.33 -13.33 -4.39
C ASP A 166 3.42 -14.10 -3.44
N VAL A 167 3.37 -13.68 -2.17
CA VAL A 167 2.57 -14.33 -1.13
C VAL A 167 1.20 -13.68 -1.02
N PHE A 168 0.16 -14.50 -1.07
CA PHE A 168 -1.25 -14.10 -1.01
C PHE A 168 -2.10 -15.17 -0.31
N ARG A 169 -3.33 -14.85 0.06
CA ARG A 169 -4.24 -15.84 0.63
C ARG A 169 -5.05 -16.54 -0.46
N GLY A 170 -5.40 -17.80 -0.23
CA GLY A 170 -6.15 -18.59 -1.21
C GLY A 170 -7.56 -18.08 -1.53
N ASP A 171 -8.09 -17.15 -0.74
CA ASP A 171 -9.34 -16.41 -1.00
C ASP A 171 -9.14 -15.06 -1.72
N ASP A 172 -7.89 -14.64 -1.95
CA ASP A 172 -7.54 -13.49 -2.77
C ASP A 172 -7.35 -13.95 -4.23
N ASP A 173 -8.31 -13.65 -5.11
CA ASP A 173 -8.27 -14.00 -6.55
C ASP A 173 -7.20 -13.19 -7.30
N THR A 174 -5.91 -13.58 -7.23
CA THR A 174 -4.83 -13.01 -8.06
C THR A 174 -4.89 -13.54 -9.50
N MET A 175 -5.78 -12.99 -10.32
CA MET A 175 -5.81 -13.24 -11.76
C MET A 175 -4.66 -12.50 -12.46
N ARG A 176 -3.62 -13.26 -12.84
CA ARG A 176 -2.52 -12.90 -13.75
C ARG A 176 -2.98 -11.98 -14.90
N ALA A 177 -2.42 -10.77 -14.96
CA ALA A 177 -2.35 -9.98 -16.18
C ALA A 177 -0.88 -9.99 -16.65
N GLY A 178 -0.59 -10.70 -17.74
CA GLY A 178 0.75 -10.66 -18.36
C GLY A 178 1.22 -11.96 -19.01
N ALA A 179 0.51 -12.43 -20.03
CA ALA A 179 1.17 -13.15 -21.14
C ALA A 179 0.85 -12.34 -22.41
N ASN A 180 1.81 -11.53 -22.84
CA ASN A 180 1.94 -11.14 -24.24
C ASN A 180 2.69 -12.25 -24.96
#